data_AF-K0QY87-F1
#
_entry.id   AF-K0QY87-F1
#
_cell.length_a   1.000
_cell.length_b   1.000
_cell.length_c   1.000
_cell.angle_alpha   90.00
_cell.angle_beta   90.00
_cell.angle_gamma   90.00
#
_symmetry.space_group_name_H-M   'P 1'
#
loop_
_entity.id
_entity.type
_entity.pdbx_description
1 polymer ?
#
loop_
_entity_poly.entity_id
_entity_poly.type
_entity_poly.pdbx_seq_one_letter_code
_entity_poly.pdbx_strand_id
1 'polypeptide(L)'
;MEDHSIFKVCCMKRVCRGCEVAACKKGMFDCAFCRTPRHENDESAVAMTQKRVDAKDPEALHFLGDQYYSGRCGLQENAARAINLWKEAVELGSIDAHFNLGHVYLKGKGVAPDEAMAIQHWESAAMKGHVEARSNLGAIEYNKGNDERAVRHHLIAAKLGDKNLSR
;
A
#
# COMPACT_ATOMS: atom_id res chain seq x y z
N MET A 1 -6.46 6.39 7.40
CA MET A 1 -6.67 5.44 8.52
C MET A 1 -5.36 5.02 9.22
N GLU A 2 -4.25 5.74 9.06
CA GLU A 2 -2.93 5.24 9.45
C GLU A 2 -2.48 5.56 10.87
N ASP A 3 -3.03 6.60 11.49
CA ASP A 3 -2.57 7.02 12.83
C ASP A 3 -2.97 6.05 13.95
N HIS A 4 -4.03 5.27 13.76
CA HIS A 4 -4.61 4.41 14.80
C HIS A 4 -4.34 2.92 14.62
N SER A 5 -3.58 2.52 13.59
CA SER A 5 -3.26 1.12 13.34
C SER A 5 -1.82 0.94 12.84
N ILE A 6 -1.22 -0.20 13.17
CA ILE A 6 0.15 -0.56 12.77
C ILE A 6 0.06 -1.81 11.90
N PHE A 7 0.71 -1.77 10.73
CA PHE A 7 0.89 -2.96 9.90
C PHE A 7 1.86 -3.93 10.55
N LYS A 8 1.45 -5.19 10.69
CA LYS A 8 2.25 -6.25 11.30
C LYS A 8 2.73 -7.22 10.24
N VAL A 9 4.01 -7.17 9.92
CA VAL A 9 4.67 -8.03 8.91
C VAL A 9 4.48 -9.53 9.19
N CYS A 10 4.46 -9.94 10.46
CA CYS A 10 4.24 -11.35 10.83
C CYS A 10 2.90 -11.91 10.33
N CYS A 11 1.86 -11.08 10.23
CA CYS A 11 0.52 -11.51 9.80
C CYS A 11 -0.04 -10.81 8.57
N MET A 12 0.67 -9.82 8.00
CA MET A 12 0.18 -8.93 6.95
C MET A 12 -1.18 -8.30 7.29
N LYS A 13 -1.39 -7.99 8.58
CA LYS A 13 -2.61 -7.34 9.06
C LYS A 13 -2.27 -6.01 9.71
N ARG A 14 -3.16 -5.03 9.53
CA ARG A 14 -3.16 -3.83 10.36
C ARG A 14 -3.85 -4.14 11.68
N VAL A 15 -3.15 -3.89 12.77
CA VAL A 15 -3.66 -4.05 14.13
C VAL A 15 -3.86 -2.67 14.73
N CYS A 16 -5.05 -2.41 15.29
CA CYS A 16 -5.31 -1.15 15.99
C CYS A 16 -4.31 -0.96 17.14
N ARG A 17 -3.75 0.25 17.30
CA ARG A 17 -2.84 0.59 18.41
C ARG A 17 -3.48 0.33 19.77
N GLY A 18 -4.79 0.57 19.89
CA GLY A 18 -5.55 0.27 21.10
C GLY A 18 -5.56 -1.24 21.42
N CYS A 19 -5.70 -2.10 20.41
CA CYS A 19 -5.63 -3.56 20.60
C CYS A 19 -4.23 -4.00 21.03
N GLU A 20 -3.17 -3.42 20.46
CA GLU A 20 -1.79 -3.69 20.87
C GLU A 20 -1.56 -3.27 22.33
N VAL A 21 -1.96 -2.05 22.71
CA VAL A 21 -1.84 -1.57 24.09
C VAL A 21 -2.62 -2.45 25.07
N ALA A 22 -3.84 -2.86 24.71
CA ALA A 22 -4.66 -3.73 25.54
C ALA A 22 -4.01 -5.12 25.72
N ALA A 23 -3.40 -5.68 24.68
CA ALA A 23 -2.65 -6.93 24.76
C ALA A 23 -1.42 -6.79 25.68
N CYS A 24 -0.62 -5.73 25.52
CA CYS A 24 0.53 -5.46 26.38
C CYS A 24 0.13 -5.33 27.86
N LYS A 25 -1.00 -4.66 28.17
CA LYS A 25 -1.54 -4.56 29.54
C LYS A 25 -1.90 -5.91 30.17
N LYS A 26 -2.16 -6.93 29.35
CA LYS A 26 -2.41 -8.32 29.79
C LYS A 26 -1.14 -9.19 29.81
N GLY A 27 0.05 -8.59 29.65
CA GLY A 27 1.32 -9.31 29.60
C GLY A 27 1.59 -10.03 28.27
N MET A 28 0.86 -9.68 27.20
CA MET A 28 1.05 -10.23 25.86
C MET A 28 1.98 -9.31 25.06
N PHE A 29 3.24 -9.69 24.90
CA PHE A 29 4.26 -8.89 24.18
C PHE A 29 4.56 -9.37 22.76
N ASP A 30 3.87 -10.42 22.32
CA ASP A 30 3.86 -10.91 20.95
C ASP A 30 2.82 -10.15 20.10
N CYS A 31 2.72 -10.50 18.81
CA CYS A 31 1.70 -9.93 17.96
C CYS A 31 0.30 -10.24 18.50
N ALA A 32 -0.48 -9.20 18.81
CA ALA A 32 -1.84 -9.32 19.35
C ALA A 32 -2.82 -10.13 18.47
N PHE A 33 -2.48 -10.34 17.19
CA PHE A 33 -3.30 -11.12 16.26
C PHE A 33 -2.79 -12.56 16.09
N CYS A 34 -1.54 -12.75 15.67
CA CYS A 34 -1.01 -14.08 15.33
C CYS A 34 -0.07 -14.69 16.37
N ARG A 35 0.16 -14.01 17.51
CA ARG A 35 1.00 -14.48 18.63
C ARG A 35 2.46 -14.77 18.27
N THR A 36 2.90 -14.36 17.09
CA THR A 36 4.31 -14.40 16.70
C THR A 36 5.11 -13.46 17.62
N PRO A 37 6.21 -13.92 18.23
CA PRO A 37 7.07 -13.06 19.05
C PRO A 37 7.51 -11.79 18.31
N ARG A 38 7.73 -10.72 19.06
CA ARG A 38 8.21 -9.46 18.49
C ARG A 38 9.66 -9.66 18.04
N HIS A 39 9.91 -9.45 16.75
CA HIS A 39 11.26 -9.46 16.21
C HIS A 39 11.71 -8.01 15.96
N GLU A 40 12.94 -7.70 16.37
CA GLU A 40 13.48 -6.33 16.36
C GLU A 40 14.28 -5.99 15.10
N ASN A 41 14.63 -6.99 14.28
CA ASN A 41 15.53 -6.81 13.13
C ASN A 41 14.85 -7.02 11.78
N ASP A 42 15.38 -6.32 10.78
CA ASP A 42 14.88 -6.30 9.41
C ASP A 42 15.03 -7.64 8.67
N GLU A 43 16.09 -8.40 8.95
CA GLU A 43 16.32 -9.72 8.32
C GLU A 43 15.19 -10.71 8.65
N SER A 44 14.68 -10.67 9.89
CA SER A 44 13.52 -11.47 10.27
C SER A 44 12.25 -11.04 9.53
N ALA A 45 12.10 -9.74 9.23
CA ALA A 45 10.96 -9.20 8.50
C ALA A 45 10.94 -9.69 7.05
N VAL A 46 12.10 -9.71 6.37
CA VAL A 46 12.22 -10.26 5.00
C VAL A 46 11.92 -11.76 5.01
N ALA A 47 12.49 -12.53 5.92
CA ALA A 47 12.24 -13.97 6.00
C ALA A 47 10.76 -14.30 6.27
N MET A 48 10.10 -13.56 7.16
CA MET A 48 8.65 -13.70 7.40
C MET A 48 7.83 -13.34 6.17
N THR A 49 8.21 -12.27 5.47
CA THR A 49 7.54 -11.82 4.25
C THR A 49 7.68 -12.87 3.15
N GLN A 50 8.88 -13.43 2.96
CA GLN A 50 9.15 -14.42 1.93
C GLN A 50 8.27 -15.66 2.08
N LYS A 51 8.10 -16.17 3.31
CA LYS A 51 7.18 -17.31 3.57
C LYS A 51 5.75 -17.05 3.10
N ARG A 52 5.28 -15.80 3.18
CA ARG A 52 3.94 -15.40 2.73
C ARG A 52 3.87 -15.14 1.24
N VAL A 53 4.95 -14.62 0.65
CA VAL A 53 5.13 -14.51 -0.80
C VAL A 53 5.08 -15.90 -1.44
N ASP A 54 5.78 -16.88 -0.87
CA ASP A 54 5.74 -18.27 -1.34
C ASP A 54 4.33 -18.87 -1.24
N ALA A 55 3.52 -18.39 -0.28
CA ALA A 55 2.11 -18.73 -0.11
C ALA A 55 1.15 -17.86 -0.97
N LYS A 56 1.67 -17.01 -1.86
CA LYS A 56 0.91 -16.10 -2.73
C LYS A 56 -0.02 -15.14 -1.98
N ASP A 57 0.42 -14.65 -0.82
CA ASP A 57 -0.28 -13.58 -0.10
C ASP A 57 -0.10 -12.23 -0.86
N PRO A 58 -1.18 -11.63 -1.39
CA PRO A 58 -1.09 -10.40 -2.19
C PRO A 58 -0.48 -9.23 -1.41
N GLU A 59 -0.75 -9.14 -0.10
CA GLU A 59 -0.23 -8.06 0.73
C GLU A 59 1.24 -8.26 1.09
N ALA A 60 1.70 -9.52 1.14
CA ALA A 60 3.12 -9.81 1.31
C ALA A 60 3.92 -9.48 0.04
N LEU A 61 3.38 -9.81 -1.14
CA LEU A 61 3.97 -9.42 -2.42
C LEU A 61 4.04 -7.90 -2.56
N HIS A 62 2.96 -7.21 -2.21
CA HIS A 62 2.91 -5.75 -2.18
C HIS A 62 3.97 -5.18 -1.24
N PHE A 63 4.00 -5.63 0.01
CA PHE A 63 4.96 -5.18 1.01
C PHE A 63 6.41 -5.44 0.61
N LEU A 64 6.73 -6.60 0.04
CA LEU A 64 8.06 -6.92 -0.46
C LEU A 64 8.45 -6.01 -1.63
N GLY A 65 7.49 -5.72 -2.52
CA GLY A 65 7.66 -4.72 -3.59
C GLY A 65 8.06 -3.36 -3.03
N ASP A 66 7.40 -2.89 -1.97
CA ASP A 66 7.74 -1.62 -1.31
C ASP A 66 9.16 -1.63 -0.72
N GLN A 67 9.59 -2.76 -0.14
CA GLN A 67 10.94 -2.87 0.40
C GLN A 67 12.00 -2.79 -0.70
N TYR A 68 11.79 -3.48 -1.83
CA TYR A 68 12.68 -3.34 -3.00
C TYR A 68 12.64 -1.95 -3.61
N TYR A 69 11.48 -1.29 -3.68
CA TYR A 69 11.37 0.04 -4.27
C TYR A 69 12.09 1.13 -3.47
N SER A 70 12.20 0.94 -2.16
CA SER A 70 12.80 1.89 -1.21
C SER A 70 14.18 1.48 -0.68
N GLY A 71 14.68 0.29 -1.01
CA GLY A 71 15.94 -0.23 -0.49
C GLY A 71 15.94 -0.43 1.03
N ARG A 72 14.81 -0.86 1.59
CA ARG A 72 14.63 -1.06 3.04
C ARG A 72 14.85 -2.52 3.45
N CYS A 73 14.95 -2.75 4.74
CA CYS A 73 15.17 -4.07 5.33
C CYS A 73 16.42 -4.80 4.83
N GLY A 74 17.52 -4.08 4.62
CA GLY A 74 18.77 -4.63 4.11
C GLY A 74 18.74 -5.02 2.63
N LEU A 75 17.66 -4.72 1.90
CA LEU A 75 17.55 -4.96 0.47
C LEU A 75 18.13 -3.78 -0.31
N GLN A 76 18.83 -4.07 -1.41
CA GLN A 76 19.22 -3.04 -2.36
C GLN A 76 17.99 -2.54 -3.12
N GLU A 77 17.92 -1.22 -3.32
CA GLU A 77 16.87 -0.61 -4.12
C GLU A 77 16.83 -1.20 -5.54
N ASN A 78 15.65 -1.67 -5.96
CA ASN A 78 15.41 -2.24 -7.27
C ASN A 78 13.95 -2.01 -7.71
N ALA A 79 13.72 -0.91 -8.42
CA ALA A 79 12.39 -0.54 -8.89
C ALA A 79 11.80 -1.57 -9.88
N ALA A 80 12.60 -2.16 -10.78
CA ALA A 80 12.10 -3.15 -11.73
C ALA A 80 11.57 -4.41 -11.02
N ARG A 81 12.29 -4.87 -9.99
CA ARG A 81 11.84 -6.00 -9.15
C ARG A 81 10.59 -5.66 -8.37
N ALA A 82 10.50 -4.45 -7.80
CA ALA A 82 9.30 -3.99 -7.11
C ALA A 82 8.07 -4.00 -8.03
N ILE A 83 8.21 -3.51 -9.26
CA ILE A 83 7.14 -3.48 -10.25
C ILE A 83 6.63 -4.88 -10.58
N ASN A 84 7.52 -5.85 -10.75
CA ASN A 84 7.12 -7.23 -11.02
C ASN A 84 6.34 -7.83 -9.85
N LEU A 85 6.78 -7.60 -8.61
CA LEU A 85 6.07 -8.04 -7.41
C LEU A 85 4.69 -7.38 -7.28
N TRP A 86 4.59 -6.07 -7.54
CA TRP A 86 3.31 -5.38 -7.52
C TRP A 86 2.36 -5.85 -8.63
N LYS A 87 2.86 -6.18 -9.83
CA LYS A 87 2.05 -6.81 -10.87
C LYS A 87 1.46 -8.14 -10.41
N GLU A 88 2.28 -9.00 -9.81
CA GLU A 88 1.80 -10.27 -9.25
C GLU A 88 0.80 -10.04 -8.11
N ALA A 89 1.05 -9.07 -7.23
CA ALA A 89 0.14 -8.70 -6.15
C ALA A 89 -1.22 -8.21 -6.68
N VAL A 90 -1.23 -7.45 -7.78
CA VAL A 90 -2.46 -6.98 -8.46
C VAL A 90 -3.27 -8.15 -9.01
N GLU A 91 -2.64 -9.11 -9.67
CA GLU A 91 -3.31 -10.32 -10.18
C GLU A 91 -3.96 -11.14 -9.04
N LEU A 92 -3.36 -11.08 -7.84
CA LEU A 92 -3.87 -11.72 -6.62
C LEU A 92 -4.80 -10.82 -5.80
N GLY A 93 -5.10 -9.61 -6.28
CA GLY A 93 -6.14 -8.73 -5.75
C GLY A 93 -5.68 -7.62 -4.81
N SER A 94 -4.38 -7.38 -4.63
CA SER A 94 -3.89 -6.27 -3.80
C SER A 94 -4.31 -4.92 -4.38
N ILE A 95 -4.97 -4.11 -3.54
CA ILE A 95 -5.46 -2.77 -3.90
C ILE A 95 -4.30 -1.77 -3.86
N ASP A 96 -3.47 -1.85 -2.84
CA ASP A 96 -2.35 -0.93 -2.63
C ASP A 96 -1.28 -1.12 -3.74
N ALA A 97 -1.11 -2.35 -4.24
CA ALA A 97 -0.27 -2.61 -5.40
C ALA A 97 -0.74 -1.92 -6.68
N HIS A 98 -2.07 -1.84 -6.92
CA HIS A 98 -2.59 -1.03 -8.03
C HIS A 98 -2.20 0.45 -7.85
N PHE A 99 -2.32 0.99 -6.64
CA PHE A 99 -1.94 2.38 -6.38
C PHE A 99 -0.46 2.64 -6.67
N ASN A 100 0.43 1.76 -6.22
CA ASN A 100 1.87 1.88 -6.44
C ASN A 100 2.25 1.72 -7.92
N LEU A 101 1.60 0.80 -8.66
CA LEU A 101 1.77 0.70 -10.11
C LEU A 101 1.34 1.98 -10.82
N GLY A 102 0.20 2.56 -10.43
CA GLY A 102 -0.25 3.83 -11.01
C GLY A 102 0.79 4.94 -10.80
N HIS A 103 1.37 5.01 -9.61
CA HIS A 103 2.40 5.98 -9.27
C HIS A 103 3.70 5.81 -10.07
N VAL A 104 4.18 4.57 -10.28
CA VAL A 104 5.41 4.36 -11.07
C VAL A 104 5.20 4.54 -12.56
N TYR A 105 4.01 4.20 -13.10
CA TYR A 105 3.69 4.49 -14.49
C TYR A 105 3.57 5.99 -14.74
N LEU A 106 3.11 6.79 -13.76
CA LEU A 106 3.13 8.24 -13.90
C LEU A 106 4.56 8.81 -13.85
N LYS A 107 5.40 8.33 -12.94
CA LYS A 107 6.75 8.89 -12.72
C LYS A 107 7.86 8.30 -13.60
N GLY A 108 7.66 7.11 -14.16
CA GLY A 108 8.66 6.39 -14.95
C GLY A 108 9.85 5.82 -14.18
N LYS A 109 9.73 5.57 -12.87
CA LYS A 109 10.83 4.96 -12.09
C LYS A 109 10.84 3.45 -12.29
N GLY A 110 11.83 2.92 -13.00
CA GLY A 110 12.00 1.49 -13.28
C GLY A 110 11.12 0.95 -14.40
N VAL A 111 10.33 1.81 -15.04
CA VAL A 111 9.49 1.52 -16.22
C VAL A 111 9.34 2.79 -17.04
N ALA A 112 9.04 2.68 -18.34
CA ALA A 112 8.72 3.86 -19.13
C ALA A 112 7.45 4.55 -18.56
N PRO A 113 7.43 5.90 -18.47
CA PRO A 113 6.21 6.61 -18.10
C PRO A 113 5.07 6.31 -19.08
N ASP A 114 3.88 6.07 -18.54
CA ASP A 114 2.64 5.92 -19.29
C ASP A 114 1.48 6.40 -18.40
N GLU A 115 0.99 7.60 -18.69
CA GLU A 115 -0.11 8.20 -17.93
C GLU A 115 -1.42 7.40 -18.07
N ALA A 116 -1.67 6.78 -19.24
CA ALA A 116 -2.89 6.02 -19.46
C ALA A 116 -2.92 4.76 -18.59
N MET A 117 -1.80 4.01 -18.54
CA MET A 117 -1.66 2.89 -17.60
C MET A 117 -1.74 3.35 -16.15
N ALA A 118 -1.17 4.52 -15.82
CA ALA A 118 -1.26 5.08 -14.47
C ALA A 118 -2.71 5.29 -14.03
N ILE A 119 -3.50 5.93 -14.90
CA ILE A 119 -4.93 6.18 -14.69
C ILE A 119 -5.69 4.87 -14.53
N GLN A 120 -5.48 3.88 -15.41
CA GLN A 120 -6.18 2.59 -15.33
C GLN A 120 -5.95 1.86 -13.99
N HIS A 121 -4.70 1.85 -13.52
CA HIS A 121 -4.38 1.27 -12.22
C HIS A 121 -5.04 2.05 -11.07
N TRP A 122 -5.02 3.39 -11.11
CA TRP A 122 -5.67 4.20 -10.09
C TRP A 122 -7.20 4.11 -10.12
N GLU A 123 -7.84 4.00 -11.28
CA GLU A 123 -9.27 3.73 -11.40
C GLU A 123 -9.64 2.40 -10.73
N SER A 124 -8.86 1.36 -10.99
CA SER A 124 -9.04 0.03 -10.39
C SER A 124 -8.92 0.06 -8.87
N ALA A 125 -7.88 0.73 -8.33
CA ALA A 125 -7.70 0.90 -6.89
C ALA A 125 -8.84 1.73 -6.28
N ALA A 126 -9.19 2.84 -6.93
CA ALA A 126 -10.20 3.76 -6.46
C ALA A 126 -11.59 3.10 -6.43
N MET A 127 -11.94 2.28 -7.43
CA MET A 127 -13.18 1.49 -7.45
C MET A 127 -13.31 0.55 -6.24
N LYS A 128 -12.18 0.06 -5.73
CA LYS A 128 -12.11 -0.77 -4.51
C LYS A 128 -11.98 0.07 -3.22
N GLY A 129 -12.14 1.38 -3.31
CA GLY A 129 -12.17 2.28 -2.15
C GLY A 129 -10.82 2.88 -1.76
N HIS A 130 -9.77 2.73 -2.58
CA HIS A 130 -8.48 3.36 -2.30
C HIS A 130 -8.57 4.89 -2.41
N VAL A 131 -8.43 5.55 -1.27
CA VAL A 131 -8.71 6.99 -1.12
C VAL A 131 -7.73 7.83 -1.92
N GLU A 132 -6.43 7.59 -1.77
CA GLU A 132 -5.39 8.38 -2.45
C GLU A 132 -5.41 8.18 -3.96
N ALA A 133 -5.80 6.99 -4.43
CA ALA A 133 -5.95 6.73 -5.86
C ALA A 133 -7.09 7.58 -6.42
N ARG A 134 -8.21 7.67 -5.69
CA ARG A 134 -9.35 8.51 -6.05
C ARG A 134 -8.96 9.99 -6.09
N SER A 135 -8.18 10.46 -5.13
CA SER A 135 -7.70 11.85 -5.08
C SER A 135 -6.74 12.19 -6.22
N ASN A 136 -5.84 11.27 -6.56
CA ASN A 136 -4.93 11.45 -7.70
C ASN A 136 -5.68 11.55 -9.03
N LEU A 137 -6.75 10.77 -9.22
CA LEU A 137 -7.62 10.91 -10.40
C LEU A 137 -8.28 12.30 -10.44
N GLY A 138 -8.74 12.81 -9.29
CA GLY A 138 -9.29 14.16 -9.20
C GLY A 138 -8.28 15.24 -9.62
N ALA A 139 -7.02 15.12 -9.17
CA ALA A 139 -5.94 16.02 -9.56
C ALA A 139 -5.62 15.95 -11.06
N ILE A 140 -5.64 14.75 -11.66
CA ILE A 140 -5.46 14.59 -13.12
C ILE A 140 -6.59 15.29 -13.88
N GLU A 141 -7.84 15.07 -13.49
CA GLU A 141 -9.00 15.68 -14.15
C GLU A 141 -8.96 17.22 -14.02
N TYR A 142 -8.55 17.74 -12.87
CA TYR A 142 -8.37 19.18 -12.65
C TYR A 142 -7.32 19.76 -13.60
N ASN A 143 -6.16 19.12 -13.70
CA ASN A 143 -5.08 19.56 -14.60
C ASN A 143 -5.50 19.51 -16.08
N LYS A 144 -6.45 18.66 -16.44
CA LYS A 144 -7.05 18.57 -17.79
C LYS A 144 -8.16 19.61 -18.03
N GLY A 145 -8.52 20.40 -17.02
CA GLY A 145 -9.61 21.38 -17.08
C GLY A 145 -11.02 20.78 -16.89
N ASN A 146 -11.11 19.52 -16.45
CA ASN A 146 -12.38 18.82 -16.22
C ASN A 146 -12.85 19.02 -14.77
N ASP A 147 -13.10 20.28 -14.39
CA ASP A 147 -13.37 20.68 -13.00
C ASP A 147 -14.52 19.89 -12.37
N GLU A 148 -15.61 19.64 -13.11
CA GLU A 148 -16.76 18.89 -12.60
C GLU A 148 -16.39 17.44 -12.23
N ARG A 149 -15.55 16.79 -13.06
CA ARG A 149 -15.06 15.43 -12.77
C ARG A 149 -14.10 15.44 -11.60
N ALA A 150 -13.18 16.40 -11.56
CA ALA A 150 -12.23 16.57 -10.46
C ALA A 150 -12.96 16.69 -9.11
N VAL A 151 -13.97 17.57 -9.03
CA VAL A 151 -14.78 17.74 -7.82
C VAL A 151 -15.47 16.44 -7.42
N ARG A 152 -16.04 15.68 -8.36
CA ARG A 152 -16.66 14.38 -8.05
C ARG A 152 -15.65 13.39 -7.44
N HIS A 153 -14.45 13.29 -8.01
CA HIS A 153 -13.39 12.44 -7.47
C HIS A 153 -13.00 12.86 -6.05
N HIS A 154 -12.76 14.14 -5.82
CA HIS A 154 -12.40 14.67 -4.50
C HIS A 154 -13.52 14.50 -3.47
N LEU A 155 -14.78 14.69 -3.84
CA LEU A 155 -15.92 14.46 -2.94
C LEU A 155 -16.05 12.99 -2.53
N ILE A 156 -15.80 12.05 -3.45
CA ILE A 156 -15.78 10.62 -3.13
C ILE A 156 -14.61 10.32 -2.18
N ALA A 157 -13.42 10.85 -2.45
CA ALA A 157 -12.26 10.67 -1.59
C ALA A 157 -12.51 11.23 -0.17
N ALA A 158 -13.08 12.43 -0.06
CA ALA A 158 -13.46 13.04 1.22
C ALA A 158 -14.42 12.15 2.02
N LYS A 159 -15.45 11.60 1.36
CA LYS A 159 -16.41 10.67 2.00
C LYS A 159 -15.75 9.38 2.50
N LEU A 160 -14.71 8.91 1.81
CA LEU A 160 -13.93 7.74 2.22
C LEU A 160 -12.87 8.08 3.31
N GLY A 161 -12.75 9.35 3.70
CA GLY A 161 -11.87 9.80 4.78
C GLY A 161 -10.51 10.33 4.30
N ASP A 162 -10.44 10.93 3.11
CA ASP A 162 -9.25 11.65 2.67
C ASP A 162 -8.92 12.82 3.61
N LYS A 163 -7.70 12.81 4.16
CA LYS A 163 -7.20 13.86 5.04
C LYS A 163 -6.56 15.02 4.27
N ASN A 164 -6.22 14.84 2.99
CA ASN A 164 -5.51 15.83 2.18
C ASN A 164 -6.39 17.03 1.77
N LEU A 165 -7.72 16.94 1.92
CA LEU A 165 -8.67 18.02 1.63
C LEU A 165 -8.92 18.98 2.82
N SER A 166 -8.17 18.83 3.91
CA SER A 166 -8.32 19.63 5.14
C SER A 166 -7.20 20.65 5.40
N ARG A 167 -6.40 20.98 4.38
CA ARG A 167 -5.30 21.93 4.47
C ARG A 167 -5.50 23.15 3.59
#